data_AF-A0A8E0R0N8-F1
#
_entry.id   AF-A0A8E0R0N8-F1
#
_cell.length_a   1.000
_cell.length_b   1.000
_cell.length_c   1.000
_cell.angle_alpha   90.00
_cell.angle_beta   90.00
_cell.angle_gamma   90.00
#
_symmetry.space_group_name_H-M   'P 1'
#
loop_
_entity.id
_entity.type
_entity.pdbx_description
1 polymer ?
#
loop_
_entity_poly.entity_id
_entity_poly.type
_entity_poly.pdbx_seq_one_letter_code
_entity_poly.pdbx_strand_id
1 'polypeptide(L)'
;MVHLYDAFAFPIVRDQLIANTVLVAFATVALVLRFVSRHIRQSNIWWDDGCCVGSMLHTYGMLAMHYHYARVGMRRHVTEIPGENMVAILKMLIVYQVVYYNAMVLAKLSYLFFYLRIFVTKGFRIAA
;
A
#
# COMPACT_ATOMS: atom_id res chain seq x y z
N MET A 1 -20.42 4.85 21.88
CA MET A 1 -18.95 5.07 21.98
C MET A 1 -18.28 3.84 21.39
N VAL A 2 -17.29 4.02 20.51
CA VAL A 2 -16.58 2.90 19.87
C VAL A 2 -15.81 2.10 20.93
N HIS A 3 -16.17 0.84 21.12
CA HIS A 3 -15.46 -0.04 22.04
C HIS A 3 -14.17 -0.53 21.38
N LEU A 4 -13.02 -0.20 21.96
CA LEU A 4 -11.73 -0.67 21.49
C LEU A 4 -11.46 -2.06 22.09
N TYR A 5 -11.08 -3.01 21.24
CA TYR A 5 -10.67 -4.36 21.60
C TYR A 5 -9.16 -4.50 21.48
N ASP A 6 -8.58 -5.44 22.23
CA ASP A 6 -7.17 -5.77 22.09
C ASP A 6 -6.88 -6.38 20.72
N ALA A 7 -6.16 -5.63 19.89
CA ALA A 7 -5.76 -6.02 18.53
C ALA A 7 -4.86 -7.27 18.49
N PHE A 8 -4.26 -7.64 19.63
CA PHE A 8 -3.35 -8.78 19.76
C PHE A 8 -3.99 -10.02 20.40
N ALA A 9 -5.28 -9.98 20.72
CA ALA A 9 -5.95 -11.10 21.39
C ALA A 9 -5.99 -12.38 20.52
N PHE A 10 -6.00 -12.23 19.20
CA PHE A 10 -6.01 -13.36 18.27
C PHE A 10 -4.65 -13.55 17.59
N PRO A 11 -4.03 -14.75 17.68
CA PRO A 11 -2.69 -15.00 17.16
C PRO A 11 -2.59 -14.73 15.65
N ILE A 12 -3.62 -15.10 14.91
CA ILE A 12 -3.72 -14.87 13.48
C ILE A 12 -3.78 -13.39 13.06
N VAL A 13 -4.39 -12.50 13.85
CA VAL A 13 -4.47 -11.07 13.53
C VAL A 13 -3.08 -10.46 13.73
N ARG A 14 -2.40 -10.89 14.79
CA ARG A 14 -1.00 -10.53 15.04
C ARG A 14 -0.10 -11.01 13.90
N ASP A 15 -0.22 -12.26 13.47
CA ASP A 15 0.62 -12.82 12.40
C ASP A 15 0.39 -12.09 11.07
N GLN A 16 -0.87 -11.74 10.76
CA GLN A 16 -1.21 -10.87 9.62
C GLN A 16 -0.60 -9.48 9.73
N LEU A 17 -0.67 -8.84 10.90
CA LEU A 17 -0.08 -7.52 11.16
C LEU A 17 1.44 -7.52 10.96
N ILE A 18 2.11 -8.55 11.49
CA ILE A 18 3.56 -8.73 11.37
C ILE A 18 3.92 -8.93 9.89
N ALA A 19 3.25 -9.85 9.19
CA ALA A 19 3.52 -10.12 7.79
C ALA A 19 3.36 -8.87 6.91
N ASN A 20 2.25 -8.12 7.08
CA ASN A 20 2.03 -6.88 6.33
C ASN A 20 3.09 -5.82 6.63
N THR A 21 3.49 -5.66 7.88
CA THR A 21 4.52 -4.69 8.27
C THR A 21 5.88 -5.03 7.65
N VAL A 22 6.26 -6.32 7.68
CA VAL A 22 7.49 -6.80 7.04
C VAL A 22 7.46 -6.58 5.54
N LEU A 23 6.35 -6.90 4.87
CA LEU A 23 6.19 -6.69 3.42
C LEU A 23 6.28 -5.22 3.05
N VAL A 24 5.68 -4.32 3.84
CA VAL A 24 5.80 -2.88 3.64
C VAL A 24 7.26 -2.45 3.81
N ALA A 25 7.97 -2.92 4.85
CA ALA A 25 9.38 -2.63 5.02
C ALA A 25 10.22 -3.08 3.82
N PHE A 26 10.02 -4.31 3.32
CA PHE A 26 10.69 -4.77 2.10
C PHE A 26 10.38 -3.91 0.88
N ALA A 27 9.11 -3.52 0.71
CA ALA A 27 8.70 -2.63 -0.37
C ALA A 27 9.38 -1.25 -0.26
N THR A 28 9.59 -0.72 0.95
CA THR A 28 10.29 0.56 1.16
C THR A 28 11.75 0.48 0.77
N VAL A 29 12.42 -0.61 1.15
CA VAL A 29 13.81 -0.87 0.76
C VAL A 29 13.91 -0.97 -0.76
N ALA A 30 13.01 -1.73 -1.40
CA ALA A 30 12.97 -1.84 -2.87
C ALA A 30 12.76 -0.48 -3.56
N LEU A 31 11.91 0.38 -3.00
CA LEU A 31 11.68 1.74 -3.52
C LEU A 31 12.93 2.63 -3.37
N VAL A 32 13.62 2.56 -2.23
CA VAL A 32 14.90 3.27 -2.04
C VAL A 32 15.96 2.77 -3.03
N LEU A 33 16.09 1.45 -3.20
CA LEU A 33 17.01 0.88 -4.19
C LEU A 33 16.67 1.34 -5.62
N ARG A 34 15.38 1.47 -5.95
CA ARG A 34 14.94 2.02 -7.24
C ARG A 34 15.39 3.47 -7.41
N PHE A 35 15.22 4.31 -6.39
CA PHE A 35 15.70 5.70 -6.41
C PHE A 35 17.22 5.79 -6.53
N VAL A 36 17.97 4.97 -5.80
CA VAL A 36 19.44 4.91 -5.87
C VAL A 36 19.90 4.47 -7.26
N SER A 37 19.31 3.40 -7.81
CA SER A 37 19.61 2.92 -9.16
C SER A 37 19.35 4.00 -10.21
N ARG A 38 18.31 4.81 -10.01
CA ARG A 38 17.96 5.92 -10.90
C ARG A 38 18.92 7.11 -10.77
N HIS A 39 19.39 7.40 -9.55
CA HIS A 39 20.38 8.43 -9.29
C HIS A 39 21.74 8.08 -9.94
N ILE A 40 22.16 6.81 -9.84
CA ILE A 40 23.36 6.30 -10.51
C ILE A 40 23.26 6.45 -12.03
N ARG A 41 22.07 6.21 -12.60
CA ARG A 41 21.82 6.28 -14.05
C ARG A 41 21.55 7.70 -14.56
N GLN A 42 21.73 8.74 -13.73
CA GLN A 42 21.60 10.17 -14.08
C GLN A 42 20.32 10.48 -14.87
N SER A 43 19.23 9.83 -14.50
CA SER A 43 17.97 9.93 -15.22
C SER A 43 17.14 11.07 -14.66
N ASN A 44 16.69 12.00 -15.52
CA ASN A 44 15.80 13.10 -15.12
C ASN A 44 14.65 12.59 -14.20
N ILE A 45 14.32 13.40 -13.19
CA ILE A 45 13.18 13.21 -12.30
C ILE A 45 11.93 13.46 -13.14
N TRP A 46 11.07 12.45 -13.26
CA TRP A 46 9.85 12.50 -14.07
C TRP A 46 8.65 12.07 -13.21
N TRP A 47 7.44 12.27 -13.74
CA TRP A 47 6.16 11.85 -13.14
C TRP A 47 6.11 10.40 -12.63
N ASP A 48 6.99 9.52 -13.14
CA ASP A 48 7.18 8.15 -12.64
C ASP A 48 7.56 8.10 -11.14
N ASP A 49 8.49 8.94 -10.68
CA ASP A 49 8.93 8.95 -9.28
C ASP A 49 7.79 9.42 -8.35
N GLY A 50 7.01 10.40 -8.80
CA GLY A 50 5.83 10.89 -8.08
C GLY A 50 4.73 9.83 -7.97
N CYS A 51 4.48 9.06 -9.03
CA CYS A 51 3.51 7.95 -9.00
C CYS A 51 3.97 6.84 -8.04
N CYS A 52 5.27 6.52 -8.02
CA CYS A 52 5.83 5.50 -7.15
C CYS A 52 5.74 5.91 -5.66
N VAL A 53 6.14 7.13 -5.33
CA VAL A 53 6.03 7.68 -3.97
C VAL A 53 4.56 7.78 -3.53
N GLY A 54 3.68 8.23 -4.44
CA GLY A 54 2.24 8.27 -4.20
C GLY A 54 1.67 6.89 -3.90
N SER A 55 2.03 5.86 -4.67
CA SER A 55 1.62 4.47 -4.39
C SER A 55 2.11 4.02 -3.01
N MET A 56 3.34 4.37 -2.65
CA MET A 56 3.92 4.00 -1.36
C MET A 56 3.18 4.62 -0.18
N LEU A 57 2.82 5.91 -0.31
CA LEU A 57 2.04 6.62 0.70
C LEU A 57 0.67 5.96 0.93
N HIS A 58 0.00 5.53 -0.13
CA HIS A 58 -1.26 4.80 -0.01
C HIS A 58 -1.08 3.44 0.66
N THR A 59 0.03 2.73 0.39
CA THR A 59 0.37 1.47 1.07
C THR A 59 0.57 1.66 2.58
N TYR A 60 1.24 2.73 3.00
CA TYR A 60 1.34 3.09 4.42
C TYR A 60 -0.03 3.42 5.03
N GLY A 61 -0.88 4.14 4.30
CA GLY A 61 -2.26 4.41 4.72
C GLY A 61 -3.06 3.13 4.95
N MET A 62 -2.96 2.17 4.04
CA MET A 62 -3.60 0.86 4.18
C MET A 62 -3.09 0.08 5.40
N LEU A 63 -1.78 0.12 5.67
CA LEU A 63 -1.20 -0.50 6.86
C LEU A 63 -1.79 0.13 8.14
N ALA A 64 -1.83 1.47 8.23
CA ALA A 64 -2.41 2.16 9.37
C ALA A 64 -3.90 1.83 9.58
N MET A 65 -4.67 1.78 8.49
CA MET A 65 -6.07 1.34 8.53
C MET A 65 -6.20 -0.09 9.03
N HIS A 66 -5.30 -0.99 8.63
CA HIS A 66 -5.30 -2.39 9.06
C HIS A 66 -5.05 -2.53 10.57
N TYR A 67 -4.12 -1.74 11.14
CA TYR A 67 -3.90 -1.64 12.58
C TYR A 67 -5.14 -1.12 13.32
N HIS A 68 -5.83 -0.14 12.75
CA HIS A 68 -7.05 0.40 13.34
C HIS A 68 -8.19 -0.62 13.29
N TYR A 69 -8.34 -1.34 12.18
CA TYR A 69 -9.33 -2.40 12.00
C TYR A 69 -9.12 -3.55 13.01
N ALA A 70 -7.87 -3.90 13.29
CA ALA A 70 -7.52 -4.88 14.33
C ALA A 70 -8.03 -4.46 15.71
N ARG A 71 -8.03 -3.15 16.04
CA ARG A 71 -8.51 -2.61 17.32
C ARG A 71 -10.04 -2.47 17.43
N VAL A 72 -10.76 -2.41 16.32
CA VAL A 72 -12.24 -2.19 16.33
C VAL A 72 -13.03 -3.50 16.50
N GLY A 73 -12.37 -4.66 16.33
CA GLY A 73 -12.98 -5.97 16.60
C GLY A 73 -12.75 -7.01 15.51
N MET A 74 -11.57 -7.02 14.87
CA MET A 74 -11.25 -8.01 13.84
C MET A 74 -11.42 -9.43 14.40
N ARG A 75 -12.20 -10.27 13.69
CA ARG A 75 -12.57 -11.67 14.03
C ARG A 75 -13.60 -11.89 15.16
N ARG A 76 -14.23 -10.86 15.72
CA ARG A 76 -15.41 -11.08 16.58
C ARG A 76 -16.63 -11.41 15.71
N HIS A 77 -17.49 -12.31 16.18
CA HIS A 77 -18.72 -12.62 15.46
C HIS A 77 -19.62 -11.38 15.43
N VAL A 78 -20.34 -11.16 14.33
CA VAL A 78 -21.20 -9.98 14.11
C VAL A 78 -22.22 -9.78 15.24
N THR A 79 -22.59 -10.87 15.94
CA THR A 79 -23.49 -10.88 17.10
C THR A 79 -22.85 -10.37 18.40
N GLU A 80 -21.52 -10.36 18.52
CA GLU A 80 -20.78 -9.90 19.70
C GLU A 80 -20.31 -8.43 19.57
N ILE A 81 -20.45 -7.83 18.39
CA ILE A 81 -19.96 -6.49 18.09
C ILE A 81 -21.12 -5.49 18.26
N PRO A 82 -20.96 -4.41 19.04
CA PRO A 82 -21.98 -3.37 19.12
C PRO A 82 -22.24 -2.75 17.73
N GLY A 83 -23.50 -2.50 17.40
CA GLY A 83 -23.90 -2.02 16.06
C GLY A 83 -23.16 -0.76 15.59
N GLU A 84 -22.76 0.12 16.52
CA GLU A 84 -21.91 1.29 16.21
C GLU A 84 -20.53 0.91 15.64
N ASN A 85 -19.89 -0.14 16.18
CA ASN A 85 -18.61 -0.64 15.68
C ASN A 85 -18.78 -1.29 14.29
N MET A 86 -19.90 -1.97 14.04
CA MET A 86 -20.17 -2.55 12.72
C MET A 86 -20.28 -1.47 11.63
N VAL A 87 -20.97 -0.36 11.93
CA VAL A 87 -21.05 0.78 11.00
C VAL A 87 -19.68 1.41 10.76
N ALA A 88 -18.83 1.52 11.80
CA ALA A 88 -17.47 2.03 11.66
C ALA A 88 -16.60 1.12 10.78
N ILE A 89 -16.67 -0.19 11.00
CA ILE A 89 -15.98 -1.23 10.20
C ILE A 89 -16.39 -1.14 8.73
N LEU A 90 -17.69 -1.06 8.44
CA LEU A 90 -18.19 -0.96 7.06
C LEU A 90 -17.72 0.34 6.37
N LYS A 91 -17.75 1.48 7.07
CA LYS A 91 -17.22 2.74 6.54
C LYS A 91 -15.72 2.63 6.23
N MET A 92 -14.93 2.04 7.13
CA MET A 92 -13.50 1.82 6.92
C MET A 92 -13.22 0.88 5.75
N LEU A 93 -14.06 -0.15 5.53
CA LEU A 93 -13.93 -1.07 4.41
C LEU A 93 -14.07 -0.35 3.07
N ILE A 94 -15.07 0.53 2.94
CA ILE A 94 -15.26 1.33 1.71
C ILE A 94 -14.05 2.23 1.46
N VAL A 95 -13.59 2.94 2.50
CA VAL A 95 -12.41 3.82 2.38
C VAL A 95 -11.17 3.01 2.00
N TYR A 96 -10.96 1.85 2.62
CA TYR A 96 -9.84 0.96 2.31
C TYR A 96 -9.86 0.52 0.85
N GLN A 97 -11.03 0.15 0.31
CA GLN A 97 -11.17 -0.27 -1.08
C GLN A 97 -10.77 0.85 -2.06
N VAL A 98 -11.17 2.10 -1.77
CA VAL A 98 -10.81 3.26 -2.59
C VAL A 98 -9.30 3.51 -2.55
N VAL A 99 -8.69 3.49 -1.36
CA VAL A 99 -7.23 3.67 -1.20
C VAL A 99 -6.46 2.57 -1.92
N TYR A 100 -6.93 1.32 -1.83
CA TYR A 100 -6.34 0.17 -2.52
C TYR A 100 -6.37 0.33 -4.04
N TYR A 101 -7.51 0.74 -4.61
CA TYR A 101 -7.62 0.96 -6.05
C TYR A 101 -6.67 2.05 -6.53
N ASN A 102 -6.58 3.16 -5.79
CA ASN A 102 -5.65 4.25 -6.12
C ASN A 102 -4.19 3.76 -6.07
N ALA A 103 -3.81 3.02 -5.03
CA ALA A 103 -2.46 2.43 -4.93
C ALA A 103 -2.14 1.54 -6.13
N MET A 104 -3.07 0.65 -6.53
CA MET A 104 -2.89 -0.23 -7.69
C MET A 104 -2.73 0.55 -9.00
N VAL A 105 -3.52 1.60 -9.22
CA VAL A 105 -3.43 2.42 -10.43
C VAL A 105 -2.09 3.15 -10.49
N LEU A 106 -1.67 3.79 -9.39
CA LEU A 106 -0.39 4.50 -9.32
C LEU A 106 0.80 3.54 -9.52
N ALA A 107 0.74 2.34 -8.94
CA ALA A 107 1.74 1.31 -9.16
C ALA A 107 1.84 0.93 -10.65
N LYS A 108 0.71 0.64 -11.30
CA LYS A 108 0.66 0.31 -12.74
C LYS A 108 1.20 1.44 -13.60
N LEU A 109 0.86 2.70 -13.28
CA LEU A 109 1.36 3.87 -14.00
C LEU A 109 2.88 3.99 -13.88
N SER A 110 3.47 3.74 -12.71
CA SER A 110 4.92 3.77 -12.53
C SER A 110 5.64 2.70 -13.39
N TYR A 111 5.12 1.46 -13.42
CA TYR A 111 5.67 0.43 -14.31
C TYR A 111 5.48 0.80 -15.79
N LEU A 112 4.33 1.36 -16.18
CA LEU A 112 4.07 1.75 -17.56
C LEU A 112 5.01 2.85 -18.04
N PHE A 113 5.20 3.91 -17.24
CA PHE A 113 6.15 4.99 -17.57
C PHE A 113 7.59 4.48 -17.65
N PHE A 114 7.96 3.53 -16.80
CA PHE A 114 9.25 2.85 -16.87
C PHE A 114 9.44 2.10 -18.20
N TYR A 115 8.44 1.32 -18.62
CA TYR A 115 8.48 0.60 -19.89
C TYR A 115 8.51 1.54 -21.10
N LEU A 116 7.66 2.56 -21.10
CA LEU A 116 7.61 3.54 -22.19
C LEU A 116 8.98 4.20 -22.36
N ARG A 117 9.70 4.46 -21.27
CA ARG A 117 11.06 5.01 -21.35
C ARG A 117 12.05 4.03 -21.97
N ILE A 118 12.07 2.77 -21.55
CA ILE A 118 13.01 1.77 -22.08
C ILE A 118 12.81 1.57 -23.58
N PHE A 119 11.56 1.38 -24.02
CA PHE A 119 11.26 1.07 -25.42
C PHE A 119 11.27 2.29 -26.34
N VAL A 120 10.98 3.50 -25.86
CA VAL A 120 10.96 4.73 -26.69
C VAL A 120 12.32 5.44 -26.75
N THR A 121 13.32 5.04 -25.93
CA THR A 121 14.66 5.63 -26.00
C THR A 121 15.32 5.32 -27.35
N LYS A 122 15.84 6.36 -28.02
CA LYS A 122 16.40 6.30 -29.39
C LYS A 122 17.40 5.16 -29.61
N GLY A 123 18.19 4.78 -28.61
CA GLY A 123 19.14 3.67 -28.71
C GLY A 123 18.52 2.31 -29.04
N PHE A 124 17.30 2.02 -28.58
CA PHE A 124 16.60 0.76 -28.89
C PHE A 124 15.91 0.81 -30.26
N ARG A 125 15.44 1.99 -30.68
CA ARG A 125 14.85 2.22 -32.02
C ARG A 125 15.86 2.21 -33.18
N ILE A 126 17.14 2.38 -32.90
CA ILE A 126 18.22 2.38 -33.90
C ILE A 126 18.87 0.98 -34.00
N ALA A 127 18.70 0.13 -32.98
CA ALA A 127 19.30 -1.21 -32.90
C ALA A 127 18.35 -2.36 -33.34
N ALA A 128 17.07 -2.07 -33.57
CA ALA A 128 16.07 -2.98 -34.15
C ALA A 128 15.83 -2.63 -35.62
#